data_AF-M9LQM1-F1
#
_entry.id   AF-M9LQM1-F1
#
_cell.length_a   1.000
_cell.length_b   1.000
_cell.length_c   1.000
_cell.angle_alpha   90.00
_cell.angle_beta   90.00
_cell.angle_gamma   90.00
#
_symmetry.space_group_name_H-M   'P 1'
#
loop_
_entity.id
_entity.type
_entity.pdbx_description
1 polymer ?
#
loop_
_entity_poly.entity_id
_entity_poly.type
_entity_poly.pdbx_seq_one_letter_code
_entity_poly.pdbx_strand_id
1 'polypeptide(L)' 'MLFDAAHPFVGCIPGIHEVLGRQGLLPGIWSLNPEETLSPGQAEKIDRIQRDDPHWGDDAIVKAHLEQWLS' A
#
# COMPACT_ATOMS: atom_id res chain seq x y z
N MET A 1 -4.20 0.04 7.76
CA MET A 1 -3.21 -1.03 8.07
C MET A 1 -3.29 -2.03 6.93
N LEU A 2 -2.15 -2.52 6.46
CA LEU A 2 -2.08 -3.39 5.28
C LEU A 2 -2.74 -4.75 5.52
N PHE A 3 -2.43 -5.38 6.66
CA PHE A 3 -3.02 -6.65 7.06
C PHE A 3 -4.41 -6.45 7.67
N ASP A 4 -5.40 -6.16 6.82
CA ASP A 4 -6.75 -5.67 7.13
C ASP A 4 -7.63 -6.59 8.02
N ALA A 5 -7.16 -6.90 9.23
CA ALA A 5 -7.76 -7.83 10.17
C ALA A 5 -9.14 -7.37 10.67
N ALA A 6 -9.44 -6.07 10.56
CA ALA A 6 -10.74 -5.51 10.91
C ALA A 6 -11.84 -5.85 9.89
N HIS A 7 -11.48 -6.19 8.65
CA HIS A 7 -12.42 -6.51 7.56
C HIS A 7 -12.08 -7.86 6.93
N PRO A 8 -11.99 -8.94 7.74
CA PRO A 8 -11.59 -10.28 7.30
C PRO A 8 -10.50 -10.38 6.22
N PHE A 9 -9.49 -9.51 6.24
CA PHE A 9 -8.40 -9.43 5.27
C PHE A 9 -8.80 -9.08 3.83
N VAL A 10 -10.05 -8.64 3.60
CA VAL A 10 -10.55 -8.23 2.28
C VAL A 10 -9.69 -7.12 1.68
N GLY A 11 -9.27 -6.15 2.49
CA GLY A 11 -8.43 -5.05 2.05
C GLY A 11 -6.93 -5.36 1.93
N CYS A 12 -6.48 -6.60 2.15
CA CYS A 12 -5.03 -6.90 2.19
C CYS A 12 -4.33 -6.64 0.86
N ILE A 13 -4.78 -7.29 -0.21
CA ILE A 13 -4.20 -7.15 -1.55
C ILE A 13 -4.30 -5.70 -2.04
N PRO A 14 -5.48 -5.05 -2.04
CA PRO A 14 -5.59 -3.67 -2.50
C PRO A 14 -4.82 -2.70 -1.60
N GLY A 15 -4.70 -2.97 -0.30
CA GLY A 15 -3.87 -2.20 0.63
C GLY A 15 -2.38 -2.28 0.31
N ILE A 16 -1.87 -3.46 -0.04
CA ILE A 16 -0.48 -3.63 -0.49
C ILE A 16 -0.28 -2.88 -1.82
N HIS A 17 -1.20 -3.04 -2.78
CA HIS A 17 -1.10 -2.34 -4.06
C HIS A 17 -1.15 -0.82 -3.90
N GLU A 18 -1.96 -0.30 -2.96
CA GLU A 18 -2.01 1.12 -2.64
C GLU A 18 -0.64 1.65 -2.19
N VAL A 19 0.04 0.94 -1.29
CA VAL A 19 1.39 1.33 -0.83
C VAL A 19 2.41 1.24 -1.95
N LEU A 20 2.42 0.14 -2.72
CA LEU A 20 3.31 -0.02 -3.87
C LEU A 20 3.05 1.05 -4.94
N GLY A 21 1.79 1.44 -5.12
CA GLY A 21 1.39 2.53 -6.01
C GLY A 21 1.96 3.88 -5.57
N ARG A 22 1.84 4.21 -4.28
CA ARG A 22 2.45 5.41 -3.69
C ARG A 22 3.97 5.43 -3.81
N GLN A 23 4.60 4.26 -3.76
CA GLN A 23 6.04 4.07 -3.94
C GLN A 23 6.49 4.13 -5.41
N GLY A 24 5.56 4.17 -6.37
CA GLY A 24 5.87 4.16 -7.80
C GLY A 24 6.25 2.78 -8.35
N LEU A 25 6.08 1.71 -7.57
CA LEU A 25 6.34 0.33 -7.99
C LEU A 25 5.19 -0.29 -8.78
N LEU A 26 3.97 0.22 -8.58
CA LEU A 26 2.79 -0.17 -9.34
C LEU A 26 2.06 1.06 -9.90
N PRO A 27 1.34 0.94 -11.02
CA PRO A 27 0.54 2.03 -11.58
C PRO A 27 -0.76 2.29 -10.80
N GLY A 28 -1.13 1.42 -9.86
CA GLY A 28 -2.35 1.53 -9.06
C GLY A 28 -2.82 0.18 -8.51
N ILE A 29 -4.06 0.13 -8.03
CA ILE A 29 -4.68 -1.08 -7.44
C ILE A 29 -5.29 -1.94 -8.54
N TRP A 30 -4.56 -2.96 -9.00
CA TRP A 30 -5.02 -3.85 -10.07
C TRP A 30 -5.11 -5.29 -9.55
N SER A 31 -6.34 -5.75 -9.31
CA SER A 31 -6.63 -7.11 -8.83
C SER A 31 -7.32 -7.94 -9.91
N LEU A 32 -7.15 -9.27 -9.86
CA LEU A 32 -7.85 -10.20 -10.76
C LEU A 32 -9.37 -10.15 -10.56
N ASN A 33 -9.80 -9.95 -9.32
CA ASN A 33 -11.19 -9.63 -9.00
C ASN A 33 -11.37 -8.09 -9.03
N PRO A 34 -12.17 -7.53 -9.94
CA PRO A 34 -12.40 -6.09 -10.01
C PRO A 34 -13.20 -5.54 -8.81
N GLU A 35 -13.87 -6.39 -8.03
CA GLU A 35 -14.58 -5.97 -6.81
C GLU A 35 -13.64 -5.85 -5.59
N GLU A 36 -12.42 -6.37 -5.69
CA GLU A 36 -11.43 -6.28 -4.63
C GLU A 36 -10.87 -4.86 -4.55
N THR A 37 -11.30 -4.13 -3.52
CA THR A 37 -10.98 -2.71 -3.30
C THR A 37 -10.58 -2.47 -1.86
N LEU A 38 -10.03 -1.29 -1.57
CA LEU A 38 -9.69 -0.92 -0.20
C LEU A 38 -10.92 -0.98 0.70
N SER A 39 -10.75 -1.54 1.90
CA SER A 39 -11.79 -1.50 2.90
C SER A 39 -12.06 -0.06 3.37
N PRO A 40 -13.27 0.23 3.90
CA PRO A 40 -13.59 1.55 4.41
C PRO A 40 -12.57 2.07 5.44
N GLY A 41 -12.06 3.28 5.22
CA GLY A 41 -11.10 3.92 6.11
C GLY A 41 -9.66 3.36 6.00
N GLN A 42 -9.38 2.45 5.08
CA GLN A 42 -8.06 1.81 4.99
C GLN A 42 -6.99 2.76 4.43
N ALA A 43 -7.32 3.56 3.41
CA ALA A 43 -6.44 4.56 2.82
C ALA A 43 -5.99 5.59 3.87
N GLU A 44 -6.93 6.12 4.64
CA GLU A 44 -6.68 7.13 5.68
C GLU A 44 -5.83 6.55 6.82
N LYS A 45 -6.01 5.25 7.13
CA LYS A 45 -5.14 4.56 8.08
C LYS A 45 -3.72 4.39 7.54
N ILE A 46 -3.55 4.13 6.24
CA ILE A 46 -2.23 4.07 5.59
C ILE A 46 -1.58 5.46 5.64
N ASP A 47 -2.32 6.52 5.27
CA ASP A 47 -1.85 7.91 5.34
C ASP A 47 -1.35 8.27 6.74
N ARG A 48 -2.13 7.90 7.76
CA ARG A 48 -1.78 8.17 9.16
C ARG A 48 -0.49 7.45 9.56
N ILE A 49 -0.34 6.17 9.22
CA ILE A 49 0.87 5.41 9.57
C ILE A 49 2.09 5.98 8.86
N GLN A 50 2.01 6.29 7.56
CA GLN A 50 3.14 6.86 6.82
C GLN A 50 3.57 8.23 7.36
N ARG A 51 2.61 9.02 7.89
CA ARG A 51 2.89 10.33 8.47
C ARG A 51 3.42 10.26 9.89
N ASP A 52 2.73 9.51 10.74
CA ASP A 52 2.92 9.57 12.19
C ASP A 52 3.97 8.54 12.66
N ASP A 53 4.12 7.42 11.93
CA ASP A 53 5.05 6.35 12.25
C ASP A 53 5.82 5.84 11.01
N PRO A 54 6.61 6.69 10.32
CA PRO A 54 7.28 6.36 9.06
C PRO A 54 8.28 5.20 9.15
N HIS A 55 8.73 4.84 10.35
CA HIS A 55 9.66 3.73 10.58
C HIS A 55 9.04 2.33 10.38
N TRP A 56 7.71 2.22 10.28
CA TRP A 56 7.05 0.94 9.96
C TRP A 56 7.02 0.62 8.46
N GLY A 57 7.34 1.60 7.60
CA GLY A 57 7.37 1.42 6.16
C GLY A 57 8.79 1.43 5.60
N ASP A 58 8.96 0.82 4.42
CA ASP A 58 10.22 0.79 3.70
C ASP A 58 10.38 1.95 2.69
N ASP A 59 9.55 3.01 2.81
CA ASP A 59 9.47 4.10 1.83
C ASP A 59 10.84 4.75 1.53
N ALA A 60 11.70 4.88 2.54
CA ALA A 60 13.03 5.44 2.37
C ALA A 60 13.97 4.52 1.55
N ILE A 61 13.89 3.20 1.78
CA ILE A 61 14.67 2.20 1.06
C ILE A 61 14.17 2.12 -0.39
N VAL A 62 12.85 2.03 -0.57
CA VAL A 62 12.25 1.97 -1.91
C VAL A 62 12.63 3.20 -2.71
N LYS A 63 12.49 4.41 -2.15
CA LYS A 63 12.90 5.64 -2.82
C LYS A 63 14.38 5.66 -3.22
N ALA A 64 15.27 5.11 -2.39
CA ALA A 64 16.71 5.09 -2.68
C ALA A 64 17.10 4.15 -3.84
N HIS A 65 16.27 3.15 -4.14
CA HIS A 65 16.59 2.11 -5.13
C HIS A 65 15.60 2.01 -6.29
N LEU A 66 14.52 2.79 -6.28
CA LEU A 66 13.43 2.70 -7.27
C LEU A 66 13.93 2.78 -8.71
N GLU A 67 14.76 3.78 -9.03
CA GLU A 67 15.30 3.96 -10.38
C GLU A 67 16.17 2.78 -10.82
N GLN A 68 16.96 2.21 -9.91
CA GLN A 68 17.80 1.05 -10.18
C GLN A 68 16.96 -0.21 -10.46
N TRP A 69 15.82 -0.37 -9.78
CA TRP A 69 14.96 -1.54 -9.98
C TRP A 69 14.11 -1.47 -11.25
N LEU A 70 13.83 -0.25 -11.75
CA LEU A 70 12.99 -0.02 -12.93
C LEU A 70 13.78 0.24 -14.22
N SER A 71 15.12 0.17 -14.18
CA SER A 71 16.01 0.36 -15.34
C SER A 71 16.22 -0.89 -16.17
#